data_AF-A0A1S3HN47-F1
#
_entry.id   AF-A0A1S3HN47-F1
#
_cell.length_a   1.000
_cell.length_b   1.000
_cell.length_c   1.000
_cell.angle_alpha   90.00
_cell.angle_beta   90.00
_cell.angle_gamma   90.00
#
_symmetry.space_group_name_H-M   'P 1'
#
loop_
_entity.id
_entity.type
_entity.pdbx_description
1 polymer ?
#
loop_
_entity_poly.entity_id
_entity_poly.type
_entity_poly.pdbx_seq_one_letter_code
_entity_poly.pdbx_strand_id
1 'polypeptide(L)'
;MESSGTINLGKYARLCFLVIELGTEAMRQYFKKILLPSGTSLQQFLSSNRVILEGMLSKRKLNKTQFDLLFPPGGTMPATCLNNFDITLLFSLIRDLHPKTSDVPEPKSDVWNNLQAARSSPDLPRQILDLIEIKFYRNSLAHSKSVNITDSDYELMWQSITISVLNLGVTTEQLDSVKNITIDPEKEQEYITRLKNQEQEEQNLKEGLHTRIRRVEHAVTVIVVLVVAASMGMVLRDKLPKSILGLIDMLQFGFSDPSTVQIVSRREWGAREASGPMSPLLIPVKYVIIAHTVSGLCESVEACSGILRGIQQRHMADRGWSDIAYNYHIADDGRVYEGRGPSIAGSHTKGWNLNSWGIAFMGDFSYRLPSPRALWALKAFLKNSVENGFLEENYVLLGHCQVAPFASPGDTLYRELKTWDHWQDIHA
;
A
#
# COMPACT_ATOMS: atom_id res chain seq x y z
N MET A 1 -5.90 10.63 -67.73
CA MET A 1 -6.06 9.26 -67.24
C MET A 1 -4.74 8.84 -66.62
N GLU A 2 -4.57 9.11 -65.33
CA GLU A 2 -3.57 8.44 -64.50
C GLU A 2 -4.34 7.97 -63.26
N SER A 3 -4.31 6.67 -63.03
CA SER A 3 -5.09 5.96 -62.03
C SER A 3 -4.72 6.46 -60.63
N SER A 4 -5.72 6.93 -59.89
CA SER A 4 -5.61 7.24 -58.47
C SER A 4 -5.06 6.02 -57.72
N GLY A 5 -3.85 6.15 -57.19
CA GLY A 5 -3.18 5.13 -56.38
C GLY A 5 -4.05 4.74 -55.19
N THR A 6 -4.63 3.56 -55.26
CA THR A 6 -5.33 2.92 -54.14
C THR A 6 -4.25 2.40 -53.20
N ILE A 7 -4.02 3.06 -52.06
CA ILE A 7 -3.08 2.58 -51.04
C ILE A 7 -3.72 1.35 -50.38
N ASN A 8 -3.23 0.16 -50.73
CA ASN A 8 -3.65 -1.10 -50.12
C ASN A 8 -2.82 -1.31 -48.85
N LEU A 9 -3.48 -1.27 -47.69
CA LEU A 9 -2.84 -1.44 -46.39
C LEU A 9 -2.24 -2.83 -46.17
N GLY A 10 -1.28 -2.89 -45.27
CA GLY A 10 -0.71 -4.15 -44.78
C GLY A 10 -1.75 -5.00 -44.03
N LYS A 11 -1.71 -6.31 -44.26
CA LYS A 11 -2.51 -7.36 -43.60
C LYS A 11 -2.59 -7.20 -42.07
N TYR A 12 -1.49 -6.79 -41.45
CA TYR A 12 -1.39 -6.56 -40.00
C TYR A 12 -2.33 -5.48 -39.48
N ALA A 13 -2.37 -4.32 -40.13
CA ALA A 13 -3.20 -3.20 -39.72
C ALA A 13 -4.70 -3.55 -39.77
N ARG A 14 -5.11 -4.31 -40.80
CA ARG A 14 -6.48 -4.81 -40.92
C ARG A 14 -6.87 -5.72 -39.76
N LEU A 15 -5.98 -6.61 -39.34
CA LEU A 15 -6.22 -7.48 -38.18
C LEU A 15 -6.30 -6.67 -36.87
N CYS A 16 -5.41 -5.69 -36.68
CA CYS A 16 -5.46 -4.79 -35.51
C CYS A 16 -6.78 -4.04 -35.45
N PHE A 17 -7.23 -3.48 -36.57
CA PHE A 17 -8.48 -2.76 -36.67
C PHE A 17 -9.69 -3.68 -36.42
N LEU A 18 -9.71 -4.87 -37.04
CA LEU A 18 -10.77 -5.87 -36.82
C LEU A 18 -10.92 -6.21 -35.33
N VAL A 19 -9.82 -6.46 -34.64
CA VAL A 19 -9.83 -6.80 -33.21
C VAL A 19 -10.18 -5.59 -32.34
N ILE A 20 -9.62 -4.42 -32.60
CA ILE A 20 -9.85 -3.22 -31.77
C ILE A 20 -11.28 -2.72 -31.93
N GLU A 21 -11.80 -2.63 -33.15
CA GLU A 21 -13.15 -2.07 -33.37
C GLU A 21 -14.22 -3.13 -33.17
N LEU A 22 -14.20 -4.20 -33.97
CA LEU A 22 -15.25 -5.22 -33.91
C LEU A 22 -15.10 -6.13 -32.70
N GLY A 23 -13.88 -6.44 -32.28
CA GLY A 23 -13.66 -7.18 -31.04
C GLY A 23 -14.14 -6.41 -29.81
N THR A 24 -13.88 -5.10 -29.72
CA THR A 24 -14.44 -4.26 -28.63
C THR A 24 -15.97 -4.21 -28.70
N GLU A 25 -16.55 -4.04 -29.89
CA GLU A 25 -18.00 -4.01 -30.04
C GLU A 25 -18.64 -5.36 -29.68
N ALA A 26 -18.06 -6.49 -30.10
CA ALA A 26 -18.48 -7.82 -29.71
C ALA A 26 -18.51 -8.01 -28.18
N MET A 27 -17.43 -7.61 -27.50
CA MET A 27 -17.38 -7.67 -26.02
C MET A 27 -18.39 -6.73 -25.37
N ARG A 28 -18.62 -5.56 -25.96
CA ARG A 28 -19.63 -4.59 -25.49
C ARG A 28 -21.04 -5.15 -25.60
N GLN A 29 -21.38 -5.78 -26.71
CA GLN A 29 -22.69 -6.41 -26.90
C GLN A 29 -22.88 -7.58 -25.93
N TYR A 30 -21.86 -8.42 -25.76
CA TYR A 30 -21.89 -9.49 -24.76
C TYR A 30 -22.11 -8.94 -23.35
N PHE A 31 -21.36 -7.90 -22.95
CA PHE A 31 -21.51 -7.25 -21.65
C PHE A 31 -22.94 -6.73 -21.43
N LYS A 32 -23.50 -6.01 -22.42
CA LYS A 32 -24.88 -5.48 -22.35
C LYS A 32 -25.92 -6.58 -22.24
N LYS A 33 -25.74 -7.69 -22.96
CA LYS A 33 -26.72 -8.75 -23.07
C LYS A 33 -26.70 -9.73 -21.89
N ILE A 34 -25.51 -10.07 -21.40
CA ILE A 34 -25.31 -11.15 -20.43
C ILE A 34 -25.03 -10.61 -19.03
N LEU A 35 -24.21 -9.56 -18.90
CA LEU A 35 -23.81 -9.05 -17.59
C LEU A 35 -24.77 -8.00 -17.05
N LEU A 36 -25.29 -7.11 -17.92
CA LEU A 36 -26.15 -6.02 -17.49
C LEU A 36 -27.63 -6.47 -17.43
N PRO A 37 -28.25 -6.61 -16.24
CA PRO A 37 -29.63 -7.05 -16.15
C PRO A 37 -30.58 -6.03 -16.78
N SER A 38 -31.66 -6.51 -17.41
CA SER A 38 -32.67 -5.63 -18.02
C SER A 38 -33.21 -4.62 -17.00
N GLY A 39 -33.20 -3.33 -17.35
CA GLY A 39 -33.66 -2.25 -16.49
C GLY A 39 -32.62 -1.72 -15.49
N THR A 40 -31.43 -2.31 -15.41
CA THR A 40 -30.33 -1.79 -14.56
C THR A 40 -29.44 -0.84 -15.35
N SER A 41 -29.18 0.36 -14.81
CA SER A 41 -28.22 1.28 -15.44
C SER A 41 -26.78 0.80 -15.24
N LEU A 42 -25.87 1.18 -16.14
CA LEU A 42 -24.44 0.86 -16.00
C LEU A 42 -23.88 1.31 -14.64
N GLN A 43 -24.29 2.51 -14.19
CA GLN A 43 -23.86 3.06 -12.91
C GLN A 43 -24.35 2.20 -11.72
N GLN A 44 -25.60 1.74 -11.75
CA GLN A 44 -26.15 0.87 -10.71
C GLN A 44 -25.43 -0.49 -10.68
N PHE A 45 -25.16 -1.06 -11.86
CA PHE A 45 -24.44 -2.33 -11.98
C PHE A 45 -23.01 -2.23 -11.43
N LEU A 46 -22.27 -1.19 -11.81
CA LEU A 46 -20.90 -0.97 -11.33
C LEU A 46 -20.87 -0.67 -9.82
N SER A 47 -21.81 0.13 -9.31
CA SER A 47 -21.93 0.41 -7.88
C SER A 47 -22.22 -0.85 -7.06
N SER A 48 -23.08 -1.74 -7.57
CA SER A 48 -23.41 -3.03 -6.90
C SER A 48 -22.20 -3.98 -6.86
N ASN A 49 -21.27 -3.85 -7.81
CA ASN A 49 -20.06 -4.67 -7.91
C ASN A 49 -18.79 -3.97 -7.40
N ARG A 50 -18.94 -2.84 -6.69
CA ARG A 50 -17.81 -1.98 -6.29
C ARG A 50 -16.72 -2.71 -5.52
N VAL A 51 -17.07 -3.59 -4.59
CA VAL A 51 -16.10 -4.36 -3.79
C VAL A 51 -15.22 -5.24 -4.67
N ILE A 52 -15.79 -5.87 -5.71
CA ILE A 52 -15.03 -6.69 -6.66
C ILE A 52 -14.09 -5.79 -7.47
N LEU A 53 -14.59 -4.65 -7.94
CA LEU A 53 -13.82 -3.69 -8.74
C LEU A 53 -12.66 -3.05 -7.96
N GLU A 54 -12.86 -2.68 -6.70
CA GLU A 54 -11.79 -2.21 -5.80
C GLU A 54 -10.78 -3.35 -5.52
N GLY A 55 -11.27 -4.59 -5.43
CA GLY A 55 -10.45 -5.80 -5.41
C GLY A 55 -9.61 -5.96 -6.68
N MET A 56 -10.15 -5.65 -7.86
CA MET A 56 -9.41 -5.70 -9.13
C MET A 56 -8.34 -4.62 -9.18
N LEU A 57 -8.62 -3.40 -8.70
CA LEU A 57 -7.64 -2.32 -8.59
C LEU A 57 -6.51 -2.68 -7.62
N SER A 58 -6.84 -3.14 -6.41
CA SER A 58 -5.84 -3.50 -5.40
C SER A 58 -4.93 -4.64 -5.84
N LYS A 59 -5.47 -5.59 -6.61
CA LYS A 59 -4.74 -6.72 -7.23
C LYS A 59 -4.04 -6.39 -8.54
N ARG A 60 -4.00 -5.11 -8.98
CA ARG A 60 -3.39 -4.67 -10.25
C ARG A 60 -3.98 -5.35 -11.49
N LYS A 61 -5.23 -5.80 -11.42
CA LYS A 61 -5.99 -6.25 -12.60
C LYS A 61 -6.54 -5.08 -13.42
N LEU A 62 -6.74 -3.93 -12.79
CA LEU A 62 -7.11 -2.66 -13.41
C LEU A 62 -6.05 -1.61 -13.07
N ASN A 63 -5.76 -0.73 -14.03
CA ASN A 63 -5.00 0.49 -13.75
C ASN A 63 -5.92 1.61 -13.24
N LYS A 64 -5.33 2.71 -12.77
CA LYS A 64 -6.09 3.84 -12.22
C LYS A 64 -6.97 4.50 -13.27
N THR A 65 -6.46 4.72 -14.48
CA THR A 65 -7.21 5.30 -15.60
C THR A 65 -8.46 4.49 -15.92
N GLN A 66 -8.33 3.16 -16.00
CA GLN A 66 -9.44 2.24 -16.20
C GLN A 66 -10.43 2.30 -15.04
N PHE A 67 -9.97 2.37 -13.79
CA PHE A 67 -10.84 2.48 -12.63
C PHE A 67 -11.61 3.80 -12.59
N ASP A 68 -10.97 4.91 -12.97
CA ASP A 68 -11.58 6.23 -13.06
C ASP A 68 -12.63 6.29 -14.19
N LEU A 69 -12.52 5.45 -15.23
CA LEU A 69 -13.60 5.26 -16.22
C LEU A 69 -14.84 4.56 -15.63
N LEU A 70 -14.64 3.68 -14.65
CA LEU A 70 -15.74 3.00 -13.94
C LEU A 70 -16.36 3.88 -12.85
N PHE A 71 -15.56 4.75 -12.23
CA PHE A 71 -15.99 5.67 -11.17
C PHE A 71 -15.38 7.07 -11.35
N PRO A 72 -15.97 7.90 -12.25
CA PRO A 72 -15.41 9.21 -12.56
C PRO A 72 -15.32 10.14 -11.34
N PRO A 73 -14.24 10.94 -11.22
CA PRO A 73 -14.10 11.95 -10.17
C PRO A 73 -15.12 13.08 -10.41
N GLY A 74 -16.29 12.94 -9.81
CA GLY A 74 -17.48 13.77 -10.06
C GLY A 74 -18.80 13.04 -9.83
N GLY A 75 -18.77 11.71 -9.73
CA GLY A 75 -19.89 10.88 -9.26
C GLY A 75 -21.02 10.64 -10.26
N THR A 76 -21.09 11.41 -11.35
CA THR A 76 -22.05 11.20 -12.45
C THR A 76 -21.40 10.43 -13.60
N MET A 77 -22.03 9.32 -13.99
CA MET A 77 -21.58 8.49 -15.10
C MET A 77 -22.53 8.67 -16.29
N PRO A 78 -22.07 9.28 -17.40
CA PRO A 78 -22.83 9.31 -18.64
C PRO A 78 -23.25 7.92 -19.12
N ALA A 79 -24.44 7.79 -19.71
CA ALA A 79 -24.89 6.52 -20.31
C ALA A 79 -23.97 6.02 -21.44
N THR A 80 -23.23 6.93 -22.08
CA THR A 80 -22.23 6.64 -23.12
C THR A 80 -20.88 6.17 -22.58
N CYS A 81 -20.66 6.15 -21.25
CA CYS A 81 -19.39 5.73 -20.65
C CYS A 81 -18.96 4.33 -21.09
N LEU A 82 -19.91 3.42 -21.33
CA LEU A 82 -19.60 2.10 -21.82
C LEU A 82 -18.76 2.18 -23.11
N ASN A 83 -19.09 3.09 -24.03
CA ASN A 83 -18.40 3.26 -25.31
C ASN A 83 -16.91 3.60 -25.17
N ASN A 84 -16.50 4.14 -24.02
CA ASN A 84 -15.11 4.48 -23.72
C ASN A 84 -14.31 3.29 -23.18
N PHE A 85 -14.96 2.17 -22.86
CA PHE A 85 -14.26 0.97 -22.40
C PHE A 85 -13.62 0.28 -23.59
N ASP A 86 -12.31 0.08 -23.50
CA ASP A 86 -11.56 -0.70 -24.46
C ASP A 86 -11.73 -2.20 -24.24
N ILE A 87 -11.22 -2.98 -25.19
CA ILE A 87 -11.27 -4.44 -25.19
C ILE A 87 -10.66 -5.07 -23.92
N THR A 88 -9.62 -4.44 -23.34
CA THR A 88 -8.87 -4.98 -22.20
C THR A 88 -9.69 -4.84 -20.91
N LEU A 89 -10.33 -3.67 -20.75
CA LEU A 89 -11.23 -3.36 -19.66
C LEU A 89 -12.49 -4.22 -19.76
N LEU A 90 -13.13 -4.27 -20.94
CA LEU A 90 -14.32 -5.08 -21.16
C LEU A 90 -14.07 -6.56 -20.86
N PHE A 91 -12.97 -7.13 -21.37
CA PHE A 91 -12.64 -8.53 -21.07
C PHE A 91 -12.42 -8.76 -19.56
N SER A 92 -11.73 -7.85 -18.89
CA SER A 92 -11.49 -7.95 -17.43
C SER A 92 -12.78 -7.87 -16.64
N LEU A 93 -13.71 -6.98 -17.01
CA LEU A 93 -15.03 -6.87 -16.41
C LEU A 93 -15.87 -8.12 -16.66
N ILE A 94 -15.89 -8.62 -17.91
CA ILE A 94 -16.62 -9.84 -18.27
C ILE A 94 -16.12 -11.01 -17.42
N ARG A 95 -14.81 -11.23 -17.37
CA ARG A 95 -14.22 -12.33 -16.60
C ARG A 95 -14.53 -12.25 -15.11
N ASP A 96 -14.36 -11.09 -14.48
CA ASP A 96 -14.44 -10.97 -13.02
C ASP A 96 -15.86 -10.68 -12.49
N LEU A 97 -16.78 -10.21 -13.34
CA LEU A 97 -18.17 -9.87 -12.97
C LEU A 97 -19.22 -10.80 -13.60
N HIS A 98 -18.82 -11.84 -14.35
CA HIS A 98 -19.76 -12.79 -14.90
C HIS A 98 -20.62 -13.42 -13.78
N PRO A 99 -21.94 -13.58 -13.97
CA PRO A 99 -22.78 -14.36 -13.06
C PRO A 99 -22.17 -15.72 -12.77
N LYS A 100 -22.19 -16.15 -11.50
CA LYS A 100 -21.67 -17.46 -11.10
C LYS A 100 -22.60 -18.55 -11.62
N THR A 101 -22.20 -19.21 -12.69
CA THR A 101 -22.87 -20.38 -13.27
C THR A 101 -21.89 -21.55 -13.33
N SER A 102 -22.39 -22.78 -13.36
CA SER A 102 -21.54 -23.98 -13.32
C SER A 102 -20.71 -24.22 -14.58
N ASP A 103 -21.13 -23.64 -15.70
CA ASP A 103 -20.55 -23.76 -17.03
C ASP A 103 -19.50 -22.67 -17.34
N VAL A 104 -19.43 -21.60 -16.53
CA VAL A 104 -18.46 -20.52 -16.73
C VAL A 104 -17.26 -20.69 -15.79
N PRO A 105 -16.02 -20.73 -16.32
CA PRO A 105 -14.84 -20.92 -15.50
C PRO A 105 -14.67 -19.78 -14.48
N GLU A 106 -14.22 -20.13 -13.27
CA GLU A 106 -13.89 -19.11 -12.27
C GLU A 106 -12.88 -18.08 -12.82
N PRO A 107 -12.92 -16.81 -12.37
CA PRO A 107 -12.04 -15.76 -12.90
C PRO A 107 -10.54 -16.03 -12.78
N LYS A 108 -10.13 -16.96 -11.91
CA LYS A 108 -8.73 -17.37 -11.71
C LYS A 108 -8.31 -18.57 -12.57
N SER A 109 -9.26 -19.22 -13.25
CA SER A 109 -8.98 -20.38 -14.09
C SER A 109 -8.05 -20.02 -15.24
N ASP A 110 -7.10 -20.92 -15.53
CA ASP A 110 -6.17 -20.78 -16.65
C ASP A 110 -6.88 -20.78 -18.02
N VAL A 111 -8.11 -21.29 -18.08
CA VAL A 111 -8.95 -21.29 -19.29
C VAL A 111 -9.08 -19.88 -19.90
N TRP A 112 -9.23 -18.84 -19.08
CA TRP A 112 -9.35 -17.45 -19.54
C TRP A 112 -8.10 -16.88 -20.23
N ASN A 113 -6.96 -17.54 -20.06
CA ASN A 113 -5.66 -17.10 -20.56
C ASN A 113 -4.99 -18.11 -21.51
N ASN A 114 -5.59 -19.29 -21.71
CA ASN A 114 -5.04 -20.35 -22.54
C ASN A 114 -6.09 -20.83 -23.54
N LEU A 115 -5.91 -20.44 -24.80
CA LEU A 115 -6.84 -20.80 -25.89
C LEU A 115 -6.94 -22.32 -26.09
N GLN A 116 -5.84 -23.06 -25.93
CA GLN A 116 -5.86 -24.51 -26.08
C GLN A 116 -6.64 -25.18 -24.95
N ALA A 117 -6.47 -24.69 -23.71
CA ALA A 117 -7.27 -25.15 -22.57
C ALA A 117 -8.76 -24.83 -22.76
N ALA A 118 -9.09 -23.63 -23.26
CA ALA A 118 -10.46 -23.25 -23.57
C ALA A 118 -11.10 -24.15 -24.64
N ARG A 119 -10.39 -24.43 -25.75
CA ARG A 119 -10.87 -25.32 -26.82
C ARG A 119 -11.05 -26.77 -26.36
N SER A 120 -10.30 -27.19 -25.35
CA SER A 120 -10.36 -28.55 -24.81
C SER A 120 -11.32 -28.68 -23.61
N SER A 121 -11.90 -27.56 -23.15
CA SER A 121 -12.77 -27.56 -21.97
C SER A 121 -14.14 -28.13 -22.34
N PRO A 122 -14.59 -29.22 -21.70
CA PRO A 122 -15.96 -29.68 -21.85
C PRO A 122 -16.91 -28.61 -21.29
N ASP A 123 -18.08 -28.47 -21.92
CA ASP A 123 -19.18 -27.61 -21.49
C ASP A 123 -18.92 -26.09 -21.49
N LEU A 124 -17.79 -25.62 -22.03
CA LEU A 124 -17.52 -24.19 -22.12
C LEU A 124 -18.51 -23.53 -23.11
N PRO A 125 -19.28 -22.51 -22.69
CA PRO A 125 -20.22 -21.84 -23.58
C PRO A 125 -19.51 -21.24 -24.79
N ARG A 126 -20.07 -21.42 -25.99
CA ARG A 126 -19.45 -20.98 -27.24
C ARG A 126 -19.05 -19.49 -27.21
N GLN A 127 -19.92 -18.64 -26.67
CA GLN A 127 -19.65 -17.21 -26.55
C GLN A 127 -18.46 -16.90 -25.63
N ILE A 128 -18.20 -17.70 -24.59
CA ILE A 128 -17.02 -17.55 -23.73
C ILE A 128 -15.75 -17.92 -24.52
N LEU A 129 -15.80 -18.99 -25.31
CA LEU A 129 -14.70 -19.36 -26.21
C LEU A 129 -14.42 -18.24 -27.22
N ASP A 130 -15.45 -17.66 -27.84
CA ASP A 130 -15.31 -16.56 -28.81
C ASP A 130 -14.63 -15.32 -28.17
N LEU A 131 -14.98 -14.97 -26.92
CA LEU A 131 -14.31 -13.89 -26.16
C LEU A 131 -12.82 -14.19 -25.93
N ILE A 132 -12.49 -15.44 -25.58
CA ILE A 132 -11.12 -15.89 -25.35
C ILE A 132 -10.32 -15.89 -26.66
N GLU A 133 -10.92 -16.30 -27.79
CA GLU A 133 -10.32 -16.26 -29.12
C GLU A 133 -9.95 -14.83 -29.52
N ILE A 134 -10.89 -13.88 -29.39
CA ILE A 134 -10.63 -12.47 -29.69
C ILE A 134 -9.48 -11.92 -28.84
N LYS A 135 -9.49 -12.19 -27.52
CA LYS A 135 -8.39 -11.78 -26.63
C LYS A 135 -7.06 -12.41 -27.02
N PHE A 136 -7.05 -13.70 -27.37
CA PHE A 136 -5.85 -14.42 -27.76
C PHE A 136 -5.21 -13.76 -28.98
N TYR A 137 -5.98 -13.53 -30.05
CA TYR A 137 -5.45 -12.90 -31.26
C TYR A 137 -5.06 -11.44 -31.05
N ARG A 138 -5.79 -10.69 -30.21
CA ARG A 138 -5.38 -9.34 -29.77
C ARG A 138 -3.98 -9.38 -29.17
N ASN A 139 -3.76 -10.30 -28.23
CA ASN A 139 -2.48 -10.45 -27.56
C ASN A 139 -1.37 -10.92 -28.51
N SER A 140 -1.67 -11.84 -29.43
CA SER A 140 -0.72 -12.27 -30.47
C SER A 140 -0.27 -11.11 -31.35
N LEU A 141 -1.19 -10.24 -31.77
CA LEU A 141 -0.87 -9.03 -32.54
C LEU A 141 -0.06 -8.05 -31.68
N ALA A 142 -0.54 -7.76 -30.47
CA ALA A 142 0.11 -6.82 -29.56
C ALA A 142 1.56 -7.23 -29.29
N HIS A 143 1.83 -8.49 -28.92
CA HIS A 143 3.17 -8.98 -28.63
C HIS A 143 4.06 -9.21 -29.87
N SER A 144 3.53 -9.05 -31.09
CA SER A 144 4.33 -9.25 -32.29
C SER A 144 5.47 -8.25 -32.37
N LYS A 145 6.68 -8.75 -32.66
CA LYS A 145 7.89 -7.94 -32.89
C LYS A 145 7.95 -7.37 -34.31
N SER A 146 7.09 -7.84 -35.21
CA SER A 146 7.05 -7.43 -36.61
C SER A 146 5.63 -7.22 -37.09
N VAL A 147 5.46 -6.27 -38.01
CA VAL A 147 4.21 -6.03 -38.73
C VAL A 147 4.05 -6.94 -39.96
N ASN A 148 5.05 -7.78 -40.27
CA ASN A 148 4.97 -8.74 -41.37
C ASN A 148 4.21 -10.00 -40.90
N ILE A 149 3.08 -10.27 -41.55
CA ILE A 149 2.25 -11.47 -41.34
C ILE A 149 2.18 -12.25 -42.65
N THR A 150 2.31 -13.58 -42.57
CA THR A 150 2.19 -14.45 -43.74
C THR A 150 0.73 -14.52 -44.21
N ASP A 151 0.51 -14.80 -45.50
CA ASP A 151 -0.84 -14.93 -46.06
C ASP A 151 -1.68 -15.97 -45.32
N SER A 152 -1.05 -17.11 -44.98
CA SER A 152 -1.70 -18.17 -44.21
C SER A 152 -2.11 -17.71 -42.82
N ASP A 153 -1.22 -17.04 -42.09
CA ASP A 153 -1.51 -16.55 -40.74
C ASP A 153 -2.59 -15.47 -40.77
N TYR A 154 -2.54 -14.58 -41.76
CA TYR A 154 -3.55 -13.55 -41.95
C TYR A 154 -4.94 -14.16 -42.14
N GLU A 155 -5.09 -15.11 -43.08
CA GLU A 155 -6.38 -15.74 -43.35
C GLU A 155 -6.91 -16.51 -42.13
N LEU A 156 -6.05 -17.25 -41.43
CA LEU A 156 -6.43 -17.98 -40.21
C LEU A 156 -6.93 -17.05 -39.10
N MET A 157 -6.19 -15.97 -38.83
CA MET A 157 -6.58 -14.99 -37.82
C MET A 157 -7.86 -14.27 -38.23
N TRP A 158 -7.93 -13.82 -39.47
CA TRP A 158 -9.07 -13.11 -40.03
C TRP A 158 -10.36 -13.92 -39.89
N GLN A 159 -10.33 -15.19 -40.33
CA GLN A 159 -11.48 -16.09 -40.24
C GLN A 159 -11.90 -16.34 -38.78
N SER A 160 -10.93 -16.64 -37.91
CA SER A 160 -11.22 -16.97 -36.50
C SER A 160 -11.83 -15.78 -35.75
N ILE A 161 -11.27 -14.58 -35.93
CA ILE A 161 -11.82 -13.36 -35.31
C ILE A 161 -13.20 -13.05 -35.89
N THR A 162 -13.37 -13.15 -37.21
CA THR A 162 -14.65 -12.87 -37.88
C THR A 162 -15.77 -13.76 -37.35
N ILE A 163 -15.54 -15.07 -37.23
CA ILE A 163 -16.51 -16.01 -36.67
C ILE A 163 -16.86 -15.63 -35.24
N SER A 164 -15.85 -15.31 -34.42
CA SER A 164 -16.03 -14.94 -33.02
C SER A 164 -16.88 -13.67 -32.86
N VAL A 165 -16.59 -12.60 -33.61
CA VAL A 165 -17.33 -11.34 -33.48
C VAL A 165 -18.78 -11.47 -33.96
N LEU A 166 -19.04 -12.25 -35.02
CA LEU A 166 -20.39 -12.53 -35.51
C LEU A 166 -21.21 -13.31 -34.48
N ASN A 167 -20.64 -14.35 -33.86
CA ASN A 167 -21.31 -15.12 -32.80
C ASN A 167 -21.69 -14.28 -31.57
N LEU A 168 -20.94 -13.20 -31.32
CA LEU A 168 -21.16 -12.26 -30.23
C LEU A 168 -22.11 -11.10 -30.57
N GLY A 169 -22.61 -11.04 -31.82
CA GLY A 169 -23.68 -10.13 -32.24
C GLY A 169 -23.26 -8.98 -33.16
N VAL A 170 -21.99 -8.89 -33.56
CA VAL A 170 -21.55 -7.93 -34.59
C VAL A 170 -22.26 -8.26 -35.91
N THR A 171 -22.78 -7.24 -36.60
CA THR A 171 -23.51 -7.46 -37.85
C THR A 171 -22.57 -7.64 -39.05
N THR A 172 -23.07 -8.25 -40.11
CA THR A 172 -22.33 -8.36 -41.38
C THR A 172 -22.07 -6.98 -41.99
N GLU A 173 -22.95 -5.98 -41.80
CA GLU A 173 -22.67 -4.61 -42.28
C GLU A 173 -21.48 -3.98 -41.55
N GLN A 174 -21.38 -4.17 -40.23
CA GLN A 174 -20.23 -3.71 -39.45
C GLN A 174 -18.95 -4.40 -39.93
N LEU A 175 -19.00 -5.71 -40.17
CA LEU A 175 -17.87 -6.47 -40.70
C LEU A 175 -17.44 -5.99 -42.09
N ASP A 176 -18.39 -5.74 -42.99
CA ASP A 176 -18.09 -5.31 -44.34
C ASP A 176 -17.58 -3.87 -44.38
N SER A 177 -18.02 -3.01 -43.45
CA SER A 177 -17.43 -1.69 -43.25
C SER A 177 -15.94 -1.77 -42.93
N VAL A 178 -15.52 -2.80 -42.19
CA VAL A 178 -14.12 -3.05 -41.84
C VAL A 178 -13.32 -3.65 -42.99
N LYS A 179 -13.91 -4.56 -43.77
CA LYS A 179 -13.26 -5.12 -44.97
C LYS A 179 -12.94 -4.07 -46.02
N ASN A 180 -13.87 -3.13 -46.20
CA ASN A 180 -13.85 -2.17 -47.30
C ASN A 180 -13.23 -0.82 -46.94
N ILE A 181 -12.76 -0.65 -45.69
CA ILE A 181 -12.14 0.61 -45.28
C ILE A 181 -10.77 0.79 -45.93
N THR A 182 -10.64 1.82 -46.76
CA THR A 182 -9.33 2.39 -47.11
C THR A 182 -8.85 3.19 -45.91
N ILE A 183 -8.00 2.56 -45.09
CA ILE A 183 -7.37 3.19 -43.93
C ILE A 183 -6.20 4.04 -44.43
N ASP A 184 -6.20 5.33 -44.10
CA ASP A 184 -5.06 6.22 -44.33
C ASP A 184 -3.85 5.74 -43.49
N PRO A 185 -2.61 5.75 -44.02
CA PRO A 185 -1.39 5.46 -43.26
C PRO A 185 -1.31 6.11 -41.86
N GLU A 186 -1.89 7.30 -41.65
CA GLU A 186 -1.95 7.92 -40.32
C GLU A 186 -2.84 7.16 -39.34
N LYS A 187 -4.04 6.72 -39.77
CA LYS A 187 -4.95 5.91 -38.94
C LYS A 187 -4.39 4.53 -38.66
N GLU A 188 -3.63 3.95 -39.60
CA GLU A 188 -2.92 2.69 -39.40
C GLU A 188 -1.93 2.78 -38.22
N GLN A 189 -1.10 3.82 -38.19
CA GLN A 189 -0.15 4.03 -37.09
C GLN A 189 -0.86 4.28 -35.75
N GLU A 190 -2.01 4.95 -35.77
CA GLU A 190 -2.82 5.17 -34.57
C GLU A 190 -3.28 3.83 -33.95
N TYR A 191 -3.80 2.89 -34.75
CA TYR A 191 -4.25 1.59 -34.25
C TYR A 191 -3.09 0.74 -33.70
N ILE A 192 -1.97 0.72 -34.41
CA ILE A 192 -0.77 0.00 -33.96
C ILE A 192 -0.28 0.60 -32.64
N THR A 193 -0.19 1.93 -32.56
CA THR A 193 0.24 2.65 -31.34
C THR A 193 -0.71 2.39 -30.19
N ARG A 194 -2.02 2.45 -30.41
CA ARG A 194 -3.04 2.17 -29.38
C ARG A 194 -2.91 0.75 -28.85
N LEU A 195 -2.72 -0.24 -29.73
CA LEU A 195 -2.53 -1.64 -29.33
C LEU A 195 -1.27 -1.83 -28.47
N LYS A 196 -0.15 -1.22 -28.88
CA LYS A 196 1.13 -1.26 -28.16
C LYS A 196 1.08 -0.52 -26.83
N ASN A 197 0.39 0.60 -26.76
CA ASN A 197 0.19 1.33 -25.49
C ASN A 197 -0.61 0.49 -24.50
N GLN A 198 -1.69 -0.16 -24.95
CA GLN A 198 -2.46 -1.09 -24.11
C GLN A 198 -1.62 -2.27 -23.62
N GLU A 199 -0.77 -2.83 -24.48
CA GLU A 199 0.18 -3.88 -24.08
C GLU A 199 1.15 -3.39 -22.99
N GLN A 200 1.75 -2.22 -23.18
CA GLN A 200 2.71 -1.65 -22.25
C GLN A 200 2.07 -1.37 -20.88
N GLU A 201 0.85 -0.85 -20.86
CA GLU A 201 0.10 -0.65 -19.61
C GLU A 201 -0.15 -1.96 -18.86
N GLU A 202 -0.49 -3.04 -19.58
CA GLU A 202 -0.65 -4.37 -18.99
C GLU A 202 0.66 -4.93 -18.45
N GLN A 203 1.79 -4.73 -19.13
CA GLN A 203 3.10 -5.14 -18.64
C GLN A 203 3.51 -4.36 -17.39
N ASN A 204 3.29 -3.05 -17.37
CA ASN A 204 3.57 -2.20 -16.20
C ASN A 204 2.77 -2.66 -14.97
N LEU A 205 1.51 -3.09 -15.16
CA LEU A 205 0.70 -3.68 -14.09
C LEU A 205 1.30 -4.99 -13.57
N LYS A 206 1.74 -5.88 -14.47
CA LYS A 206 2.37 -7.16 -14.12
C LYS A 206 3.70 -6.96 -13.40
N GLU A 207 4.56 -6.08 -13.88
CA GLU A 207 5.85 -5.78 -13.23
C GLU A 207 5.64 -5.19 -11.82
N GLY A 208 4.66 -4.30 -11.66
CA GLY A 208 4.26 -3.77 -10.36
C GLY A 208 3.79 -4.86 -9.39
N LEU A 209 3.06 -5.86 -9.89
CA LEU A 209 2.63 -7.02 -9.11
C LEU A 209 3.82 -7.91 -8.71
N HIS A 210 4.69 -8.27 -9.67
CA HIS A 210 5.90 -9.08 -9.39
C HIS A 210 6.81 -8.40 -8.37
N THR A 211 6.95 -7.08 -8.43
CA THR A 211 7.73 -6.31 -7.47
C THR A 211 7.15 -6.41 -6.06
N ARG A 212 5.82 -6.37 -5.92
CA ARG A 212 5.15 -6.56 -4.61
C ARG A 212 5.25 -8.00 -4.12
N ILE A 213 5.04 -8.97 -4.99
CA ILE A 213 5.20 -10.40 -4.67
C ILE A 213 6.63 -10.64 -4.15
N ARG A 214 7.65 -10.18 -4.87
CA ARG A 214 9.05 -10.27 -4.45
C ARG A 214 9.32 -9.60 -3.10
N ARG A 215 8.71 -8.44 -2.83
CA ARG A 215 8.80 -7.79 -1.51
C ARG A 215 8.17 -8.64 -0.40
N VAL A 216 7.03 -9.27 -0.67
CA VAL A 216 6.37 -10.18 0.28
C VAL A 216 7.17 -11.46 0.47
N GLU A 217 7.65 -12.08 -0.61
CA GLU A 217 8.52 -13.27 -0.55
C GLU A 217 9.80 -12.98 0.22
N HIS A 218 10.44 -11.82 -0.01
CA HIS A 218 11.59 -11.40 0.78
C HIS A 218 11.22 -11.19 2.26
N ALA A 219 10.09 -10.54 2.57
CA ALA A 219 9.64 -10.36 3.95
C ALA A 219 9.36 -11.70 4.65
N VAL A 220 8.68 -12.63 3.96
CA VAL A 220 8.43 -13.99 4.46
C VAL A 220 9.74 -14.75 4.67
N THR A 221 10.68 -14.66 3.71
CA THR A 221 12.00 -15.31 3.83
C THR A 221 12.76 -14.76 5.03
N VAL A 222 12.76 -13.43 5.23
CA VAL A 222 13.37 -12.80 6.41
C VAL A 222 12.70 -13.30 7.69
N ILE A 223 11.36 -13.35 7.75
CA ILE A 223 10.64 -13.86 8.92
C ILE A 223 11.01 -15.32 9.19
N VAL A 224 11.04 -16.18 8.18
CA VAL A 224 11.42 -17.60 8.33
C VAL A 224 12.86 -17.73 8.83
N VAL A 225 13.80 -16.98 8.25
CA VAL A 225 15.20 -16.96 8.70
C VAL A 225 15.31 -16.49 10.14
N LEU A 226 14.57 -15.46 10.55
CA LEU A 226 14.54 -14.98 11.93
C LEU A 226 13.96 -16.01 12.89
N VAL A 227 12.90 -16.73 12.51
CA VAL A 227 12.30 -17.80 13.34
C VAL A 227 13.25 -19.00 13.47
N VAL A 228 13.91 -19.40 12.38
CA VAL A 228 14.92 -20.47 12.39
C VAL A 228 16.15 -20.06 13.20
N ALA A 229 16.62 -18.82 13.03
CA ALA A 229 17.74 -18.28 13.81
C ALA A 229 17.39 -18.16 15.30
N ALA A 230 16.17 -17.74 15.65
CA ALA A 230 15.72 -17.67 17.04
C ALA A 230 15.58 -19.06 17.66
N SER A 231 15.05 -20.05 16.92
CA SER A 231 14.92 -21.43 17.42
C SER A 231 16.27 -22.15 17.52
N MET A 232 17.14 -22.03 16.53
CA MET A 232 18.52 -22.53 16.60
C MET A 232 19.34 -21.78 17.66
N GLY A 233 19.14 -20.48 17.77
CA GLY A 233 19.69 -19.60 18.79
C GLY A 233 19.28 -20.05 20.17
N MET A 234 18.00 -20.36 20.42
CA MET A 234 17.54 -20.94 21.68
C MET A 234 18.23 -22.27 22.02
N VAL A 235 18.41 -23.16 21.03
CA VAL A 235 19.06 -24.47 21.22
C VAL A 235 20.58 -24.34 21.48
N LEU A 236 21.25 -23.37 20.85
CA LEU A 236 22.68 -23.13 20.99
C LEU A 236 23.02 -22.18 22.16
N ARG A 237 22.09 -21.33 22.57
CA ARG A 237 22.24 -20.34 23.67
C ARG A 237 22.49 -20.99 25.02
N ASP A 238 21.91 -22.16 25.27
CA ASP A 238 22.17 -22.94 26.49
C ASP A 238 23.54 -23.63 26.48
N LYS A 239 24.23 -23.66 25.34
CA LYS A 239 25.54 -24.32 25.17
C LYS A 239 26.70 -23.37 24.88
N LEU A 240 26.42 -22.08 24.63
CA LEU A 240 27.43 -21.09 24.27
C LEU A 240 27.85 -20.23 25.47
N PRO A 241 29.15 -19.98 25.69
CA PRO A 241 29.61 -19.06 26.72
C PRO A 241 29.11 -17.64 26.43
N LYS A 242 28.78 -16.89 27.50
CA LYS A 242 28.16 -15.54 27.44
C LYS A 242 28.90 -14.55 26.53
N SER A 243 30.20 -14.73 26.32
CA SER A 243 31.03 -13.91 25.43
C SER A 243 30.74 -14.10 23.94
N ILE A 244 30.29 -15.29 23.50
CA ILE A 244 30.03 -15.60 22.08
C ILE A 244 28.61 -15.19 21.67
N LEU A 245 27.66 -15.23 22.61
CA LEU A 245 26.28 -14.81 22.35
C LEU A 245 26.20 -13.34 21.89
N GLY A 246 27.00 -12.46 22.51
CA GLY A 246 27.08 -11.04 22.13
C GLY A 246 27.69 -10.78 20.74
N LEU A 247 28.44 -11.74 20.19
CA LEU A 247 29.04 -11.64 18.84
C LEU A 247 28.07 -12.08 17.73
N ILE A 248 27.12 -12.98 18.03
CA ILE A 248 26.13 -13.46 17.06
C ILE A 248 25.04 -12.38 16.82
N ASP A 249 24.62 -11.69 17.87
CA ASP A 249 23.67 -10.56 17.79
C ASP A 249 24.25 -9.38 16.97
N MET A 250 25.58 -9.24 16.94
CA MET A 250 26.32 -8.21 16.19
C MET A 250 26.32 -8.46 14.67
N LEU A 251 26.26 -9.72 14.23
CA LEU A 251 26.45 -10.09 12.82
C LEU A 251 25.15 -10.21 12.01
N GLN A 252 23.99 -10.41 12.65
CA GLN A 252 22.73 -10.67 11.94
C GLN A 252 21.92 -9.43 11.53
N PHE A 253 22.18 -8.24 12.09
CA PHE A 253 21.30 -7.08 11.90
C PHE A 253 21.92 -5.82 11.29
N GLY A 254 23.23 -5.73 11.06
CA GLY A 254 23.81 -4.63 10.26
C GLY A 254 23.37 -3.21 10.66
N PHE A 255 23.20 -2.94 11.95
CA PHE A 255 22.91 -1.61 12.48
C PHE A 255 23.96 -1.25 13.53
N SER A 256 24.35 0.03 13.52
CA SER A 256 25.22 0.66 14.51
C SER A 256 24.83 0.24 15.93
N ASP A 257 25.85 -0.14 16.72
CA ASP A 257 25.79 -0.54 18.13
C ASP A 257 24.45 -0.25 18.88
N PRO A 258 23.60 -1.27 19.12
CA PRO A 258 22.34 -1.13 19.85
C PRO A 258 22.52 -1.03 21.38
N SER A 259 23.75 -0.98 21.90
CA SER A 259 23.98 -0.82 23.35
C SER A 259 23.76 0.62 23.86
N THR A 260 23.60 1.60 22.96
CA THR A 260 23.43 3.01 23.37
C THR A 260 22.16 3.64 22.82
N VAL A 261 21.27 4.00 23.75
CA VAL A 261 20.17 4.91 23.47
C VAL A 261 20.72 6.23 22.99
N GLN A 262 20.30 6.68 21.80
CA GLN A 262 20.66 8.00 21.30
C GLN A 262 19.81 9.06 22.00
N ILE A 263 20.46 9.84 22.86
CA ILE A 263 19.88 11.02 23.50
C ILE A 263 20.26 12.24 22.66
N VAL A 264 19.27 12.93 22.11
CA VAL A 264 19.41 14.23 21.47
C VAL A 264 19.36 15.29 22.57
N SER A 265 20.51 15.88 22.87
CA SER A 265 20.66 16.90 23.91
C SER A 265 19.87 18.17 23.57
N ARG A 266 19.61 18.98 24.60
CA ARG A 266 19.01 20.32 24.44
C ARG A 266 19.65 21.14 23.34
N ARG A 267 20.98 21.10 23.25
CA ARG A 267 21.74 21.83 22.23
C ARG A 267 21.47 21.31 20.82
N GLU A 268 21.41 19.99 20.65
CA GLU A 268 21.26 19.36 19.33
C GLU A 268 19.88 19.61 18.72
N TRP A 269 18.80 19.61 19.52
CA TRP A 269 17.47 19.94 19.01
C TRP A 269 17.17 21.45 18.98
N GLY A 270 18.11 22.28 19.40
CA GLY A 270 17.99 23.75 19.40
C GLY A 270 17.00 24.26 20.45
N ALA A 271 17.06 23.72 21.66
CA ALA A 271 16.30 24.19 22.80
C ALA A 271 16.63 25.65 23.13
N ARG A 272 15.61 26.41 23.52
CA ARG A 272 15.81 27.69 24.18
C ARG A 272 16.31 27.49 25.61
N GLU A 273 17.05 28.47 26.11
CA GLU A 273 17.37 28.57 27.54
C GLU A 273 16.10 28.73 28.38
N ALA A 274 16.14 28.24 29.62
CA ALA A 274 15.03 28.42 30.54
C ALA A 274 14.79 29.91 30.82
N SER A 275 13.53 30.33 30.88
CA SER A 275 13.13 31.73 31.11
C SER A 275 13.08 32.12 32.59
N GLY A 276 13.27 31.16 33.49
CA GLY A 276 13.17 31.37 34.93
C GLY A 276 13.78 30.23 35.73
N PRO A 277 13.78 30.33 37.07
CA PRO A 277 14.31 29.29 37.94
C PRO A 277 13.54 27.98 37.76
N MET A 278 14.25 26.86 37.90
CA MET A 278 13.69 25.51 37.90
C MET A 278 14.11 24.78 39.18
N SER A 279 13.17 24.08 39.80
CA SER A 279 13.44 23.35 41.04
C SER A 279 14.32 22.13 40.79
N PRO A 280 15.27 21.81 41.67
CA PRO A 280 16.04 20.58 41.59
C PRO A 280 15.14 19.36 41.84
N LEU A 281 15.48 18.24 41.22
CA LEU A 281 14.88 16.93 41.44
C LEU A 281 15.93 15.99 42.03
N LEU A 282 15.59 15.31 43.12
CA LEU A 282 16.47 14.34 43.74
C LEU A 282 16.55 13.07 42.88
N ILE A 283 17.78 12.60 42.68
CA ILE A 283 18.09 11.33 42.02
C ILE A 283 18.67 10.34 43.05
N PRO A 284 18.45 9.02 42.92
CA PRO A 284 17.64 8.36 41.88
C PRO A 284 16.15 8.68 42.02
N VAL A 285 15.45 8.77 40.89
CA VAL A 285 14.02 9.05 40.85
C VAL A 285 13.23 7.75 41.05
N LYS A 286 12.13 7.81 41.80
CA LYS A 286 11.27 6.66 42.07
C LYS A 286 10.13 6.47 41.06
N TYR A 287 9.56 7.54 40.54
CA TYR A 287 8.36 7.48 39.69
C TYR A 287 8.64 7.93 38.26
N VAL A 288 8.10 7.20 37.29
CA VAL A 288 8.14 7.56 35.86
C VAL A 288 6.70 7.70 35.37
N ILE A 289 6.33 8.90 34.92
CA ILE A 289 4.99 9.21 34.41
C ILE A 289 5.06 9.35 32.90
N ILE A 290 4.40 8.44 32.19
CA ILE A 290 4.33 8.43 30.74
C ILE A 290 3.13 9.25 30.25
N ALA A 291 3.42 10.19 29.35
CA ALA A 291 2.45 11.06 28.70
C ALA A 291 2.56 10.96 27.17
N HIS A 292 1.64 11.61 26.46
CA HIS A 292 1.79 11.99 25.06
C HIS A 292 1.71 13.51 24.88
N THR A 293 2.19 14.02 23.75
CA THR A 293 2.23 15.47 23.46
C THR A 293 0.97 15.99 22.74
N VAL A 294 0.17 15.10 22.15
CA VAL A 294 -0.94 15.45 21.23
C VAL A 294 -0.43 16.30 20.05
N SER A 295 0.78 15.98 19.56
CA SER A 295 1.38 16.60 18.37
C SER A 295 1.24 15.70 17.14
N GLY A 296 1.71 16.18 15.98
CA GLY A 296 2.04 15.28 14.86
C GLY A 296 3.20 14.35 15.21
N LEU A 297 3.37 13.29 14.41
CA LEU A 297 4.58 12.45 14.48
C LEU A 297 5.75 13.11 13.77
N CYS A 298 6.94 12.56 14.04
CA CYS A 298 8.16 12.89 13.34
C CYS A 298 9.07 11.65 13.27
N GLU A 299 9.82 11.53 12.18
CA GLU A 299 10.70 10.36 11.93
C GLU A 299 12.16 10.77 11.62
N SER A 300 12.51 12.04 11.83
CA SER A 300 13.87 12.56 11.68
C SER A 300 14.21 13.57 12.78
N VAL A 301 15.50 13.70 13.11
CA VAL A 301 15.98 14.65 14.12
C VAL A 301 15.51 16.06 13.83
N GLU A 302 15.59 16.50 12.57
CA GLU A 302 15.16 17.84 12.17
C GLU A 302 13.66 18.07 12.41
N ALA A 303 12.80 17.14 11.96
CA ALA A 303 11.36 17.25 12.12
C ALA A 303 10.95 17.20 13.60
N CYS A 304 11.54 16.28 14.37
CA CYS A 304 11.25 16.15 15.80
C CYS A 304 11.72 17.36 16.58
N SER A 305 12.91 17.87 16.29
CA SER A 305 13.42 19.11 16.89
C SER A 305 12.50 20.30 16.59
N GLY A 306 11.94 20.38 15.38
CA GLY A 306 10.94 21.38 15.01
C GLY A 306 9.68 21.34 15.90
N ILE A 307 9.13 20.15 16.11
CA ILE A 307 7.96 19.96 16.98
C ILE A 307 8.29 20.30 18.44
N LEU A 308 9.45 19.87 18.94
CA LEU A 308 9.88 20.15 20.32
C LEU A 308 10.06 21.63 20.59
N ARG A 309 10.66 22.39 19.66
CA ARG A 309 10.76 23.85 19.77
C ARG A 309 9.37 24.49 19.83
N GLY A 310 8.41 24.00 19.03
CA GLY A 310 7.02 24.46 19.10
C GLY A 310 6.35 24.16 20.46
N ILE A 311 6.58 22.96 21.01
CA ILE A 311 6.06 22.59 22.34
C ILE A 311 6.70 23.46 23.43
N GLN A 312 8.02 23.63 23.41
CA GLN A 312 8.75 24.48 24.36
C GLN A 312 8.26 25.93 24.29
N GLN A 313 8.08 26.47 23.09
CA GLN A 313 7.55 27.82 22.89
C GLN A 313 6.17 27.98 23.53
N ARG A 314 5.22 27.05 23.28
CA ARG A 314 3.88 27.13 23.90
C ARG A 314 3.94 27.04 25.43
N HIS A 315 4.80 26.18 25.97
CA HIS A 315 4.98 26.06 27.41
C HIS A 315 5.52 27.34 28.05
N MET A 316 6.51 27.99 27.40
CA MET A 316 7.12 29.19 27.96
C MET A 316 6.31 30.46 27.71
N ALA A 317 5.82 30.65 26.48
CA ALA A 317 5.11 31.86 26.08
C ALA A 317 3.65 31.85 26.54
N ASP A 318 2.93 30.75 26.32
CA ASP A 318 1.47 30.73 26.54
C ASP A 318 1.14 30.33 27.99
N ARG A 319 1.94 29.43 28.59
CA ARG A 319 1.70 28.93 29.97
C ARG A 319 2.59 29.57 31.02
N GLY A 320 3.56 30.40 30.62
CA GLY A 320 4.47 31.10 31.54
C GLY A 320 5.40 30.16 32.31
N TRP A 321 5.64 28.94 31.82
CA TRP A 321 6.55 27.99 32.47
C TRP A 321 8.01 28.34 32.17
N SER A 322 8.91 28.03 33.11
CA SER A 322 10.34 28.30 32.92
C SER A 322 10.95 27.56 31.73
N ASP A 323 10.39 26.40 31.35
CA ASP A 323 10.89 25.56 30.26
C ASP A 323 9.81 24.54 29.82
N ILE A 324 10.11 23.72 28.80
CA ILE A 324 9.32 22.56 28.38
C ILE A 324 8.97 21.67 29.59
N ALA A 325 7.76 21.12 29.62
CA ALA A 325 7.20 20.52 30.83
C ALA A 325 7.82 19.18 31.25
N TYR A 326 8.29 18.39 30.29
CA TYR A 326 8.72 17.00 30.51
C TYR A 326 10.24 16.91 30.64
N ASN A 327 10.71 15.91 31.38
CA ASN A 327 12.13 15.61 31.55
C ASN A 327 12.72 15.09 30.25
N TYR A 328 11.97 14.22 29.54
CA TYR A 328 12.38 13.61 28.28
C TYR A 328 11.20 13.46 27.31
N HIS A 329 11.52 13.35 26.02
CA HIS A 329 10.54 13.06 24.98
C HIS A 329 11.02 11.90 24.11
N ILE A 330 10.10 11.10 23.61
CA ILE A 330 10.41 9.94 22.76
C ILE A 330 9.72 10.12 21.42
N ALA A 331 10.45 10.01 20.32
CA ALA A 331 9.90 10.16 18.98
C ALA A 331 9.96 8.87 18.15
N ASP A 332 9.16 8.83 17.07
CA ASP A 332 9.06 7.66 16.18
C ASP A 332 10.32 7.42 15.33
N ASP A 333 11.26 8.37 15.34
CA ASP A 333 12.63 8.20 14.84
C ASP A 333 13.49 7.27 15.72
N GLY A 334 13.00 6.88 16.90
CA GLY A 334 13.65 5.97 17.83
C GLY A 334 14.64 6.62 18.78
N ARG A 335 14.59 7.96 18.96
CA ARG A 335 15.50 8.70 19.85
C ARG A 335 14.80 9.26 21.08
N VAL A 336 15.60 9.53 22.10
CA VAL A 336 15.19 10.25 23.31
C VAL A 336 15.67 11.69 23.18
N TYR A 337 14.78 12.66 23.40
CA TYR A 337 15.11 14.07 23.35
C TYR A 337 15.09 14.63 24.77
N GLU A 338 16.19 15.26 25.16
CA GLU A 338 16.36 15.85 26.47
C GLU A 338 15.43 17.07 26.63
N GLY A 339 14.51 17.02 27.59
CA GLY A 339 13.73 18.16 28.04
C GLY A 339 14.44 18.85 29.20
N ARG A 340 13.85 18.81 30.39
CA ARG A 340 14.48 19.35 31.62
C ARG A 340 15.66 18.54 32.12
N GLY A 341 15.86 17.32 31.61
CA GLY A 341 16.96 16.45 32.02
C GLY A 341 16.72 15.74 33.36
N PRO A 342 17.76 15.09 33.91
CA PRO A 342 17.60 14.07 34.95
C PRO A 342 17.36 14.64 36.35
N SER A 343 17.96 15.79 36.68
CA SER A 343 18.01 16.35 38.04
C SER A 343 17.22 17.64 38.22
N ILE A 344 16.30 17.93 37.29
CA ILE A 344 15.43 19.12 37.33
C ILE A 344 13.97 18.67 37.33
N ALA A 345 13.17 19.27 38.20
CA ALA A 345 11.76 18.96 38.34
C ALA A 345 10.97 19.37 37.09
N GLY A 346 10.01 18.51 36.72
CA GLY A 346 9.09 18.75 35.62
C GLY A 346 8.09 19.88 35.86
N SER A 347 7.24 20.12 34.87
CA SER A 347 5.96 20.83 35.03
C SER A 347 4.83 20.08 34.32
N HIS A 348 4.95 18.75 34.23
CA HIS A 348 4.04 17.87 33.52
C HIS A 348 2.81 17.52 34.36
N THR A 349 2.96 17.33 35.67
CA THR A 349 1.88 16.84 36.54
C THR A 349 1.96 17.48 37.93
N LYS A 350 0.99 18.36 38.24
CA LYS A 350 0.91 19.02 39.56
C LYS A 350 0.85 17.98 40.68
N GLY A 351 1.67 18.15 41.72
CA GLY A 351 1.78 17.21 42.84
C GLY A 351 2.80 16.08 42.63
N TRP A 352 3.28 15.87 41.40
CA TRP A 352 4.21 14.78 41.06
C TRP A 352 5.55 15.28 40.48
N ASN A 353 5.64 16.54 40.07
CA ASN A 353 6.85 17.08 39.43
C ASN A 353 8.15 16.98 40.25
N LEU A 354 8.05 16.93 41.60
CA LEU A 354 9.21 16.94 42.51
C LEU A 354 9.69 15.54 42.91
N ASN A 355 9.02 14.49 42.46
CA ASN A 355 9.36 13.10 42.80
C ASN A 355 9.29 12.14 41.60
N SER A 356 9.11 12.67 40.39
CA SER A 356 8.95 11.86 39.19
C SER A 356 9.64 12.45 37.98
N TRP A 357 9.97 11.59 37.02
CA TRP A 357 10.25 11.98 35.65
C TRP A 357 8.97 11.94 34.82
N GLY A 358 8.67 13.05 34.16
CA GLY A 358 7.70 13.08 33.08
C GLY A 358 8.37 12.74 31.75
N ILE A 359 7.90 11.69 31.08
CA ILE A 359 8.40 11.30 29.76
C ILE A 359 7.23 11.30 28.78
N ALA A 360 7.33 12.11 27.71
CA ALA A 360 6.24 12.25 26.74
C ALA A 360 6.59 11.63 25.39
N PHE A 361 5.76 10.71 24.90
CA PHE A 361 5.82 10.30 23.50
C PHE A 361 5.31 11.42 22.59
N MET A 362 6.07 11.73 21.54
CA MET A 362 5.74 12.75 20.56
C MET A 362 4.68 12.24 19.58
N GLY A 363 3.43 12.63 19.79
CA GLY A 363 2.30 12.20 18.98
C GLY A 363 0.97 12.20 19.73
N ASP A 364 -0.07 11.70 19.06
CA ASP A 364 -1.33 11.26 19.64
C ASP A 364 -1.45 9.73 19.52
N PHE A 365 -1.65 9.09 20.67
CA PHE A 365 -1.69 7.64 20.85
C PHE A 365 -3.00 7.16 21.48
N SER A 366 -4.07 7.92 21.27
CA SER A 366 -5.43 7.51 21.65
C SER A 366 -5.87 6.26 20.89
N TYR A 367 -5.57 6.18 19.58
CA TYR A 367 -6.06 5.12 18.68
C TYR A 367 -4.95 4.30 17.97
N ARG A 368 -3.69 4.49 18.36
CA ARG A 368 -2.54 3.77 17.79
C ARG A 368 -1.37 3.75 18.77
N LEU A 369 -0.43 2.84 18.54
CA LEU A 369 0.82 2.78 19.31
C LEU A 369 1.90 3.70 18.71
N PRO A 370 2.87 4.16 19.53
CA PRO A 370 4.17 4.63 19.04
C PRO A 370 4.87 3.57 18.18
N SER A 371 5.85 4.00 17.37
CA SER A 371 6.61 3.06 16.56
C SER A 371 7.36 2.03 17.44
N PRO A 372 7.62 0.81 16.94
CA PRO A 372 8.40 -0.17 17.70
C PRO A 372 9.77 0.35 18.15
N ARG A 373 10.39 1.24 17.37
CA ARG A 373 11.66 1.90 17.73
C ARG A 373 11.49 2.87 18.89
N ALA A 374 10.39 3.64 18.94
CA ALA A 374 10.11 4.54 20.06
C ALA A 374 9.87 3.76 21.36
N LEU A 375 9.09 2.67 21.31
CA LEU A 375 8.84 1.82 22.48
C LEU A 375 10.14 1.18 22.99
N TRP A 376 10.98 0.68 22.07
CA TRP A 376 12.31 0.17 22.40
C TRP A 376 13.20 1.24 23.03
N ALA A 377 13.23 2.46 22.46
CA ALA A 377 14.04 3.56 22.95
C ALA A 377 13.71 3.92 24.39
N LEU A 378 12.43 3.97 24.76
CA LEU A 378 12.03 4.19 26.15
C LEU A 378 12.50 3.07 27.07
N LYS A 379 12.29 1.80 26.71
CA LYS A 379 12.71 0.65 27.54
C LYS A 379 14.23 0.66 27.77
N ALA A 380 15.00 0.85 26.70
CA ALA A 380 16.44 0.94 26.78
C ALA A 380 16.89 2.17 27.59
N PHE A 381 16.18 3.30 27.48
CA PHE A 381 16.48 4.52 28.23
C PHE A 381 16.27 4.34 29.73
N LEU A 382 15.15 3.73 30.13
CA LEU A 382 14.86 3.44 31.53
C LEU A 382 15.88 2.46 32.12
N LYS A 383 16.23 1.40 31.38
CA LYS A 383 17.27 0.45 31.79
C LYS A 383 18.61 1.15 32.03
N ASN A 384 19.06 1.96 31.05
CA ASN A 384 20.31 2.71 31.18
C ASN A 384 20.24 3.72 32.35
N SER A 385 19.08 4.30 32.61
CA SER A 385 18.89 5.24 33.72
C SER A 385 19.00 4.57 35.10
N VAL A 386 18.53 3.32 35.23
CA VAL A 386 18.76 2.50 36.44
C VAL A 386 20.24 2.20 36.61
N GLU A 387 20.90 1.72 35.54
CA GLU A 387 22.33 1.37 35.57
C GLU A 387 23.24 2.56 35.93
N ASN A 388 22.85 3.78 35.52
CA ASN A 388 23.58 5.01 35.80
C ASN A 388 23.13 5.70 37.10
N GLY A 389 22.24 5.09 37.90
CA GLY A 389 21.82 5.63 39.20
C GLY A 389 20.93 6.87 39.13
N PHE A 390 20.35 7.17 37.96
CA PHE A 390 19.36 8.24 37.80
C PHE A 390 17.94 7.80 38.18
N LEU A 391 17.65 6.50 38.09
CA LEU A 391 16.36 5.89 38.37
C LEU A 391 16.53 4.75 39.39
N GLU A 392 15.59 4.63 40.34
CA GLU A 392 15.61 3.53 41.30
C GLU A 392 15.44 2.17 40.58
N GLU A 393 16.11 1.11 41.04
CA GLU A 393 15.99 -0.22 40.43
C GLU A 393 14.54 -0.74 40.46
N ASN A 394 13.80 -0.39 41.51
CA ASN A 394 12.38 -0.73 41.71
C ASN A 394 11.45 0.46 41.46
N TYR A 395 11.79 1.33 40.49
CA TYR A 395 10.93 2.45 40.11
C TYR A 395 9.50 2.00 39.77
N VAL A 396 8.57 2.95 39.82
CA VAL A 396 7.15 2.76 39.52
C VAL A 396 6.82 3.47 38.22
N LEU A 397 6.30 2.72 37.25
CA LEU A 397 5.84 3.21 35.95
C LEU A 397 4.34 3.49 36.01
N LEU A 398 3.95 4.71 35.66
CA LEU A 398 2.56 5.19 35.68
C LEU A 398 2.19 5.85 34.35
N GLY A 399 0.92 5.76 33.98
CA GLY A 399 0.32 6.58 32.93
C GLY A 399 -0.13 7.92 33.49
N HIS A 400 -0.01 8.99 32.71
CA HIS A 400 -0.40 10.34 33.13
C HIS A 400 -1.85 10.45 33.65
N CYS A 401 -2.77 9.67 33.09
CA CYS A 401 -4.17 9.57 33.51
C CYS A 401 -4.39 8.96 34.90
N GLN A 402 -3.41 8.22 35.45
CA GLN A 402 -3.51 7.67 36.80
C GLN A 402 -3.29 8.74 37.87
N VAL A 403 -2.54 9.79 37.55
CA VAL A 403 -2.06 10.75 38.56
C VAL A 403 -2.72 12.11 38.44
N ALA A 404 -3.46 12.33 37.36
CA ALA A 404 -4.25 13.54 37.09
C ALA A 404 -5.37 13.24 36.08
N PRO A 405 -6.47 14.03 36.07
CA PRO A 405 -7.64 13.78 35.22
C PRO A 405 -7.39 14.19 33.75
N PHE A 406 -6.41 13.56 33.11
CA PHE A 406 -6.06 13.76 31.70
C PHE A 406 -6.32 12.49 30.90
N ALA A 407 -6.62 12.64 29.60
CA ALA A 407 -6.69 11.51 28.65
C ALA A 407 -5.31 10.95 28.26
N SER A 408 -4.24 11.69 28.54
CA SER A 408 -2.85 11.30 28.31
C SER A 408 -2.47 10.07 29.16
N PRO A 409 -1.71 9.08 28.67
CA PRO A 409 -0.95 9.03 27.42
C PRO A 409 -1.74 8.59 26.17
N GLY A 410 -3.07 8.52 26.26
CA GLY A 410 -3.97 7.99 25.23
C GLY A 410 -4.27 6.52 25.44
N ASP A 411 -5.50 6.10 25.16
CA ASP A 411 -6.01 4.76 25.50
C ASP A 411 -5.20 3.60 24.94
N THR A 412 -4.62 3.76 23.74
CA THR A 412 -3.86 2.69 23.10
C THR A 412 -2.48 2.53 23.72
N LEU A 413 -1.75 3.64 23.96
CA LEU A 413 -0.48 3.60 24.67
C LEU A 413 -0.66 3.22 26.15
N TYR A 414 -1.71 3.68 26.81
CA TYR A 414 -2.02 3.29 28.19
C TYR A 414 -2.17 1.78 28.34
N ARG A 415 -2.93 1.12 27.45
CA ARG A 415 -3.09 -0.34 27.46
C ARG A 415 -1.78 -1.10 27.25
N GLU A 416 -0.89 -0.59 26.40
CA GLU A 416 0.45 -1.16 26.20
C GLU A 416 1.30 -1.06 27.47
N LEU A 417 1.32 0.10 28.14
CA LEU A 417 2.10 0.32 29.36
C LEU A 417 1.69 -0.62 30.50
N LYS A 418 0.41 -1.03 30.57
CA LYS A 418 -0.07 -2.02 31.55
C LYS A 418 0.63 -3.39 31.44
N THR A 419 1.27 -3.67 30.31
CA THR A 419 1.98 -4.94 30.06
C THR A 419 3.47 -4.86 30.40
N TRP A 420 3.98 -3.68 30.77
CA TRP A 420 5.40 -3.47 31.00
C TRP A 420 5.80 -3.80 32.44
N ASP A 421 7.05 -4.20 32.62
CA ASP A 421 7.67 -4.29 33.93
C ASP A 421 7.58 -2.91 34.64
N HIS A 422 7.55 -2.93 35.97
CA HIS A 422 7.40 -1.74 36.82
C HIS A 422 6.05 -1.01 36.73
N TRP A 423 5.12 -1.45 35.87
CA TRP A 423 3.75 -0.93 35.86
C TRP A 423 3.06 -1.18 37.21
N GLN A 424 2.46 -0.13 37.76
CA GLN A 424 1.62 -0.24 38.96
C GLN A 424 0.23 0.35 38.72
N ASP A 425 -0.80 -0.42 39.07
CA ASP A 425 -2.16 0.09 39.13
C ASP A 425 -2.40 0.72 40.51
N ILE A 426 -2.61 2.04 40.55
CA ILE A 426 -2.80 2.81 41.80
C ILE A 426 -4.28 3.08 42.12
N HIS A 427 -5.19 2.63 41.25
CA HIS A 427 -6.65 2.78 41.42
C HIS A 427 -7.39 1.44 41.49
N ALA A 428 -6.66 0.35 41.73
CA ALA A 428 -7.19 -1.01 41.81
C ALA A 428 -8.04 -1.25 43.07
#